data_AF-A0A923CF99-F1
#
_entry.id   AF-A0A923CF99-F1
#
_cell.length_a   1.000
_cell.length_b   1.000
_cell.length_c   1.000
_cell.angle_alpha   90.00
_cell.angle_beta   90.00
_cell.angle_gamma   90.00
#
_symmetry.space_group_name_H-M   'P 1'
#
loop_
_entity.id
_entity.type
_entity.pdbx_description
1 polymer ?
#
loop_
_entity_poly.entity_id
_entity_poly.type
_entity_poly.pdbx_seq_one_letter_code
_entity_poly.pdbx_strand_id
1 'polypeptide(L)'
;MKTKTDFQTSLDIFVEHFLKGDPFPNDNWSISYWEEVIYKWLNGLYYDEEDLLLSMEALHQAFVAHFPYTGELYRGTQLPIDEKMTPRNLASFSSYDEVALFFAGDSEIYGENFRAGRPNRTFISARHDQAFHFIDFLEKLKPLTSNFPLLMLIDDRAWESEVLAPLTEEMLQTAQPVTRSH
;
A
#
# COMPACT_ATOMS: atom_id res chain seq x y z
N MET A 1 -25.13 15.26 4.55
CA MET A 1 -24.65 14.42 3.43
C MET A 1 -23.49 15.16 2.77
N LYS A 2 -22.26 14.64 2.86
CA LYS A 2 -21.16 15.15 2.01
C LYS A 2 -21.44 14.64 0.59
N THR A 3 -21.54 15.54 -0.38
CA THR A 3 -21.60 15.18 -1.82
C THR A 3 -20.37 14.34 -2.16
N LYS A 4 -20.55 13.21 -2.85
CA LYS A 4 -19.42 12.50 -3.46
C LYS A 4 -18.84 13.42 -4.54
N THR A 5 -17.81 14.16 -4.20
CA THR A 5 -16.94 14.85 -5.15
C THR A 5 -16.33 13.78 -6.06
N ASP A 6 -16.39 13.94 -7.38
CA ASP A 6 -15.73 12.99 -8.28
C ASP A 6 -14.20 13.01 -8.05
N PHE A 7 -13.55 11.89 -8.39
CA PHE A 7 -12.13 11.69 -8.11
C PHE A 7 -11.25 12.81 -8.64
N GLN A 8 -11.56 13.33 -9.84
CA GLN A 8 -10.77 14.39 -10.46
C GLN A 8 -10.89 15.70 -9.68
N THR A 9 -12.09 16.08 -9.26
CA THR A 9 -12.31 17.28 -8.43
C THR A 9 -11.62 17.14 -7.06
N SER A 10 -11.64 15.95 -6.46
CA SER A 10 -10.93 15.64 -5.21
C SER A 10 -9.41 15.78 -5.39
N LEU A 11 -8.88 15.22 -6.48
CA LEU A 11 -7.46 15.32 -6.84
C LEU A 11 -7.04 16.78 -7.09
N ASP A 12 -7.86 17.56 -7.79
CA ASP A 12 -7.58 18.98 -8.08
C ASP A 12 -7.51 19.80 -6.78
N ILE A 13 -8.43 19.54 -5.83
CA ILE A 13 -8.39 20.12 -4.48
C ILE A 13 -7.08 19.72 -3.81
N PHE A 14 -6.76 18.42 -3.74
CA PHE A 14 -5.53 17.93 -3.14
C PHE A 14 -4.28 18.57 -3.75
N VAL A 15 -4.21 18.70 -5.07
CA VAL A 15 -3.08 19.34 -5.77
C VAL A 15 -2.96 20.81 -5.38
N GLU A 16 -4.05 21.57 -5.45
CA GLU A 16 -4.03 23.00 -5.16
C GLU A 16 -3.65 23.28 -3.71
N HIS A 17 -4.22 22.50 -2.81
CA HIS A 17 -4.16 22.73 -1.38
C HIS A 17 -2.90 22.14 -0.75
N PHE A 18 -2.52 20.93 -1.13
CA PHE A 18 -1.42 20.20 -0.50
C PHE A 18 -0.14 20.21 -1.34
N LEU A 19 -0.22 20.02 -2.67
CA LEU A 19 0.99 19.97 -3.51
C LEU A 19 1.56 21.37 -3.84
N LYS A 20 0.68 22.33 -4.13
CA LYS A 20 1.05 23.69 -4.54
C LYS A 20 0.92 24.73 -3.42
N GLY A 21 0.08 24.45 -2.43
CA GLY A 21 -0.18 25.30 -1.28
C GLY A 21 0.85 25.18 -0.17
N ASP A 22 0.51 25.71 1.01
CA ASP A 22 1.26 25.44 2.24
C ASP A 22 1.03 23.96 2.63
N PRO A 23 2.07 23.12 2.67
CA PRO A 23 1.91 21.70 2.98
C PRO A 23 1.39 21.44 4.40
N PHE A 24 1.23 22.48 5.24
CA PHE A 24 0.69 22.39 6.61
C PHE A 24 -0.59 23.22 6.77
N PRO A 25 -1.71 22.81 6.17
CA PRO A 25 -2.92 23.62 6.21
C PRO A 25 -3.57 23.67 7.59
N ASN A 26 -4.21 24.79 7.88
CA ASN A 26 -5.13 24.95 9.02
C ASN A 26 -6.32 23.98 8.89
N ASP A 27 -6.84 23.50 10.03
CA ASP A 27 -7.93 22.50 10.22
C ASP A 27 -9.28 22.76 9.51
N ASN A 28 -9.41 23.81 8.69
CA ASN A 28 -10.66 24.25 8.06
C ASN A 28 -10.86 23.78 6.61
N TRP A 29 -10.03 22.89 6.08
CA TRP A 29 -10.21 22.35 4.73
C TRP A 29 -11.11 21.12 4.74
N SER A 30 -12.09 21.09 3.82
CA SER A 30 -12.89 19.89 3.58
C SER A 30 -12.11 18.91 2.71
N ILE A 31 -11.02 18.35 3.25
CA ILE A 31 -10.33 17.26 2.59
C ILE A 31 -11.17 15.98 2.66
N SER A 32 -11.09 15.16 1.63
CA SER A 32 -11.66 13.82 1.65
C SER A 32 -10.80 12.90 2.51
N TYR A 33 -11.36 11.79 2.97
CA TYR A 33 -10.66 10.93 3.93
C TYR A 33 -9.42 10.26 3.30
N TRP A 34 -9.43 9.93 2.00
CA TRP A 34 -8.23 9.40 1.33
C TRP A 34 -7.12 10.46 1.21
N GLU A 35 -7.45 11.75 1.06
CA GLU A 35 -6.47 12.85 1.01
C GLU A 35 -5.73 13.00 2.35
N GLU A 36 -6.47 12.90 3.47
CA GLU A 36 -5.90 12.86 4.81
C GLU A 36 -4.94 11.66 4.97
N VAL A 37 -5.27 10.53 4.33
CA VAL A 37 -4.40 9.36 4.36
C VAL A 37 -3.07 9.63 3.63
N ILE A 38 -3.10 10.18 2.42
CA ILE A 38 -1.87 10.53 1.68
C ILE A 38 -1.04 11.56 2.45
N TYR A 39 -1.71 12.57 3.03
CA TYR A 39 -1.08 13.60 3.83
C TYR A 39 -0.28 13.00 5.01
N LYS A 40 -0.93 12.16 5.82
CA LYS A 40 -0.30 11.54 7.00
C LYS A 40 0.83 10.60 6.60
N TRP A 41 0.63 9.77 5.56
CA TRP A 41 1.65 8.85 5.06
C TRP A 41 2.92 9.59 4.58
N LEU A 42 2.77 10.64 3.76
CA LEU A 42 3.92 11.44 3.29
C LEU A 42 4.68 12.11 4.45
N ASN A 43 3.99 12.51 5.51
CA ASN A 43 4.59 13.11 6.70
C ASN A 43 5.11 12.09 7.73
N GLY A 44 5.02 10.78 7.44
CA GLY A 44 5.47 9.72 8.35
C GLY A 44 4.65 9.67 9.66
N LEU A 45 3.40 10.12 9.63
CA LEU A 45 2.49 10.02 10.75
C LEU A 45 1.90 8.61 10.78
N TYR A 46 2.05 7.92 11.90
CA TYR A 46 1.56 6.55 12.07
C TYR A 46 0.07 6.54 12.37
N TYR A 47 -0.64 5.59 11.76
CA TYR A 47 -2.01 5.22 12.13
C TYR A 47 -1.96 4.21 13.27
N ASP A 48 -2.95 4.27 14.16
CA ASP A 48 -3.26 3.11 15.00
C ASP A 48 -3.89 1.98 14.14
N GLU A 49 -4.04 0.78 14.74
CA GLU A 49 -4.53 -0.38 13.99
C GLU A 49 -5.96 -0.23 13.45
N GLU A 50 -6.83 0.51 14.15
CA GLU A 50 -8.21 0.77 13.70
C GLU A 50 -8.21 1.76 12.52
N ASP A 51 -7.42 2.83 12.62
CA ASP A 51 -7.26 3.81 11.53
C ASP A 51 -6.60 3.19 10.30
N LEU A 52 -5.74 2.17 10.45
CA LEU A 52 -5.09 1.50 9.33
C LEU A 52 -6.09 0.83 8.39
N LEU A 53 -7.05 0.06 8.93
CA LEU A 53 -8.06 -0.62 8.12
C LEU A 53 -8.97 0.38 7.40
N LEU A 54 -9.41 1.43 8.10
CA LEU A 54 -10.19 2.51 7.52
C LEU A 54 -9.42 3.26 6.43
N SER A 55 -8.13 3.48 6.64
CA SER A 55 -7.24 4.14 5.67
C SER A 55 -7.11 3.31 4.40
N MET A 56 -6.83 2.00 4.52
CA MET A 56 -6.73 1.10 3.37
C MET A 56 -8.04 1.05 2.58
N GLU A 57 -9.19 1.01 3.26
CA GLU A 57 -10.51 1.00 2.62
C GLU A 57 -10.77 2.29 1.85
N ALA A 58 -10.42 3.44 2.44
CA ALA A 58 -10.58 4.73 1.79
C ALA A 58 -9.71 4.87 0.54
N LEU A 59 -8.44 4.42 0.62
CA LEU A 59 -7.53 4.39 -0.53
C LEU A 59 -8.07 3.47 -1.62
N HIS A 60 -8.49 2.25 -1.27
CA HIS A 60 -9.02 1.28 -2.22
C HIS A 60 -10.26 1.80 -2.96
N GLN A 61 -11.24 2.33 -2.22
CA GLN A 61 -12.46 2.91 -2.79
C GLN A 61 -12.16 4.11 -3.70
N ALA A 62 -11.15 4.92 -3.38
CA ALA A 62 -10.77 6.08 -4.16
C ALA A 62 -9.96 5.71 -5.41
N PHE A 63 -9.15 4.65 -5.39
CA PHE A 63 -8.10 4.45 -6.39
C PHE A 63 -8.29 3.24 -7.30
N VAL A 64 -9.02 2.20 -6.91
CA VAL A 64 -9.13 0.95 -7.70
C VAL A 64 -9.64 1.18 -9.13
N ALA A 65 -10.55 2.15 -9.32
CA ALA A 65 -11.09 2.49 -10.64
C ALA A 65 -10.14 3.36 -11.49
N HIS A 66 -9.14 4.00 -10.88
CA HIS A 66 -8.28 5.01 -11.51
C HIS A 66 -6.84 4.53 -11.71
N PHE A 67 -6.37 3.61 -10.87
CA PHE A 67 -5.04 3.03 -10.90
C PHE A 67 -5.11 1.49 -10.79
N PRO A 68 -5.86 0.81 -11.67
CA PRO A 68 -6.04 -0.63 -11.58
C PRO A 68 -4.71 -1.34 -11.84
N TYR A 69 -4.39 -2.31 -11.00
CA TYR A 69 -3.26 -3.20 -11.22
C TYR A 69 -3.75 -4.57 -11.72
N THR A 70 -3.19 -5.03 -12.83
CA THR A 70 -3.56 -6.32 -13.44
C THR A 70 -2.41 -7.33 -13.51
N GLY A 71 -1.25 -6.94 -12.98
CA GLY A 71 -0.09 -7.80 -12.90
C GLY A 71 -0.24 -8.87 -11.81
N GLU A 72 0.84 -9.61 -11.62
CA GLU A 72 0.94 -10.61 -10.57
C GLU A 72 1.32 -9.95 -9.24
N LEU A 73 0.66 -10.38 -8.17
CA LEU A 73 0.77 -9.83 -6.83
C LEU A 73 1.29 -10.86 -5.87
N TYR A 74 2.21 -10.42 -5.03
CA TYR A 74 2.95 -11.28 -4.15
C TYR A 74 2.75 -10.86 -2.69
N ARG A 75 2.52 -11.84 -1.82
CA ARG A 75 2.52 -11.63 -0.37
C ARG A 75 3.26 -12.75 0.31
N GLY A 76 4.31 -12.38 1.00
CA GLY A 76 5.04 -13.26 1.91
C GLY A 76 4.62 -13.01 3.35
N THR A 77 4.45 -14.06 4.13
CA THR A 77 4.15 -13.97 5.56
C THR A 77 4.84 -15.07 6.36
N GLN A 78 5.18 -14.75 7.60
CA GLN A 78 5.65 -15.70 8.59
C GLN A 78 4.47 -16.15 9.44
N LEU A 79 4.03 -17.39 9.28
CA LEU A 79 2.97 -17.96 10.10
C LEU A 79 3.58 -18.94 11.11
N PRO A 80 3.21 -18.87 12.41
CA PRO A 80 3.42 -19.98 13.33
C PRO A 80 2.86 -21.31 12.79
N ILE A 81 3.40 -22.44 13.24
CA ILE A 81 3.02 -23.80 12.79
C ILE A 81 1.50 -24.06 12.85
N ASP A 82 0.81 -23.44 13.79
CA ASP A 82 -0.62 -23.68 14.02
C ASP A 82 -1.53 -22.53 13.56
N GLU A 83 -0.96 -21.46 12.99
CA GLU A 83 -1.72 -20.30 12.54
C GLU A 83 -2.06 -20.39 11.06
N LYS A 84 -3.35 -20.23 10.74
CA LYS A 84 -3.83 -20.22 9.35
C LYS A 84 -4.01 -18.79 8.89
N MET A 85 -3.61 -18.53 7.65
CA MET A 85 -4.02 -17.29 6.99
C MET A 85 -5.52 -17.29 6.80
N THR A 86 -6.16 -16.15 7.06
CA THR A 86 -7.59 -15.94 6.87
C THR A 86 -7.83 -14.88 5.81
N PRO A 87 -8.97 -14.94 5.10
CA PRO A 87 -9.36 -13.89 4.17
C PRO A 87 -9.44 -12.54 4.88
N ARG A 88 -9.15 -11.46 4.15
CA ARG A 88 -9.24 -10.09 4.64
C ARG A 88 -9.90 -9.19 3.61
N ASN A 89 -10.69 -8.22 4.08
CA ASN A 89 -11.32 -7.22 3.23
C ASN A 89 -10.28 -6.52 2.35
N LEU A 90 -9.15 -6.11 2.96
CA LEU A 90 -8.00 -5.57 2.27
C LEU A 90 -6.71 -6.05 2.91
N ALA A 91 -5.69 -6.18 2.08
CA ALA A 91 -4.36 -6.63 2.43
C ALA A 91 -3.34 -5.96 1.52
N SER A 92 -2.16 -5.68 2.07
CA SER A 92 -1.00 -5.20 1.30
C SER A 92 -0.29 -6.37 0.61
N PHE A 93 0.09 -6.13 -0.64
CA PHE A 93 0.86 -7.00 -1.52
C PHE A 93 1.98 -6.17 -2.15
N SER A 94 2.96 -6.85 -2.75
CA SER A 94 3.94 -6.22 -3.63
C SER A 94 3.72 -6.67 -5.07
N SER A 95 4.08 -5.82 -6.01
CA SER A 95 4.23 -6.17 -7.43
C SER A 95 5.56 -6.88 -7.74
N TYR A 96 6.44 -7.06 -6.74
CA TYR A 96 7.72 -7.75 -6.84
C TYR A 96 7.78 -8.92 -5.84
N ASP A 97 8.11 -10.11 -6.33
CA ASP A 97 8.23 -11.32 -5.52
C ASP A 97 9.39 -11.23 -4.52
N GLU A 98 10.53 -10.64 -4.90
CA GLU A 98 11.68 -10.40 -4.03
C GLU A 98 11.32 -9.57 -2.79
N VAL A 99 10.46 -8.56 -2.93
CA VAL A 99 9.98 -7.71 -1.82
C VAL A 99 9.03 -8.50 -0.93
N ALA A 100 8.12 -9.28 -1.51
CA ALA A 100 7.24 -10.15 -0.73
C ALA A 100 8.03 -11.22 0.06
N LEU A 101 9.07 -11.79 -0.55
CA LEU A 101 9.99 -12.73 0.10
C LEU A 101 10.76 -12.07 1.24
N PHE A 102 11.21 -10.82 1.08
CA PHE A 102 11.80 -10.04 2.16
C PHE A 102 10.87 -9.97 3.39
N PHE A 103 9.59 -9.65 3.21
CA PHE A 103 8.61 -9.62 4.31
C PHE A 103 8.26 -11.01 4.88
N ALA A 104 8.46 -12.08 4.11
CA ALA A 104 8.45 -13.44 4.64
C ALA A 104 9.71 -13.79 5.47
N GLY A 105 10.68 -12.87 5.60
CA GLY A 105 11.95 -13.08 6.29
C GLY A 105 13.01 -13.75 5.45
N ASP A 106 13.00 -13.54 4.12
CA ASP A 106 13.96 -14.07 3.16
C ASP A 106 14.74 -12.93 2.50
N SER A 107 15.90 -12.56 3.05
CA SER A 107 16.78 -11.52 2.48
C SER A 107 18.24 -11.84 2.70
N GLU A 108 18.99 -12.00 1.60
CA GLU A 108 20.45 -12.14 1.62
C GLU A 108 21.16 -10.76 1.66
N ILE A 109 20.49 -9.69 1.21
CA ILE A 109 21.07 -8.35 1.00
C ILE A 109 21.06 -7.50 2.27
N TYR A 110 20.09 -7.69 3.18
CA TYR A 110 19.89 -6.83 4.36
C TYR A 110 20.21 -7.49 5.71
N GLY A 111 20.96 -8.59 5.69
CA GLY A 111 21.71 -9.11 6.83
C GLY A 111 20.94 -9.99 7.81
N GLU A 112 21.70 -10.81 8.55
CA GLU A 112 21.28 -11.85 9.52
C GLU A 112 20.35 -11.36 10.65
N ASN A 113 20.15 -10.04 10.79
CA ASN A 113 19.32 -9.42 11.83
C ASN A 113 17.81 -9.60 11.59
N PHE A 114 17.38 -9.85 10.35
CA PHE A 114 15.98 -10.13 10.00
C PHE A 114 15.73 -11.63 9.79
N ARG A 115 15.90 -12.40 10.89
CA ARG A 115 15.34 -13.76 11.12
C ARG A 115 15.38 -14.71 9.91
N ALA A 116 16.58 -15.01 9.42
CA ALA A 116 16.82 -16.28 8.75
C ALA A 116 16.48 -17.43 9.74
N GLY A 117 15.66 -18.39 9.32
CA GLY A 117 15.46 -19.65 10.07
C GLY A 117 14.15 -19.82 10.86
N ARG A 118 13.07 -19.09 10.56
CA ARG A 118 11.74 -19.47 11.09
C ARG A 118 11.06 -20.50 10.16
N PRO A 119 10.62 -21.68 10.68
CA PRO A 119 9.84 -22.61 9.88
C PRO A 119 8.49 -21.98 9.48
N ASN A 120 7.99 -22.33 8.28
CA ASN A 120 6.68 -21.95 7.71
C ASN A 120 6.54 -20.52 7.18
N ARG A 121 7.26 -20.22 6.10
CA ARG A 121 7.01 -19.06 5.25
C ARG A 121 5.89 -19.39 4.29
N THR A 122 4.82 -18.60 4.25
CA THR A 122 3.74 -18.78 3.27
C THR A 122 3.84 -17.67 2.23
N PHE A 123 3.79 -18.07 0.96
CA PHE A 123 3.84 -17.17 -0.17
C PHE A 123 2.60 -17.33 -1.03
N ILE A 124 2.00 -16.20 -1.36
CA ILE A 124 0.85 -16.11 -2.25
C ILE A 124 1.31 -15.38 -3.50
N SER A 125 0.96 -15.94 -4.66
CA SER A 125 1.01 -15.26 -5.94
C SER A 125 -0.35 -15.33 -6.60
N ALA A 126 -0.89 -14.18 -7.05
CA ALA A 126 -2.16 -14.13 -7.76
C ALA A 126 -2.30 -12.90 -8.65
N ARG A 127 -3.25 -12.96 -9.59
CA ARG A 127 -3.77 -11.77 -10.28
C ARG A 127 -5.12 -11.43 -9.68
N HIS A 128 -5.41 -10.14 -9.53
CA HIS A 128 -6.67 -9.67 -8.94
C HIS A 128 -7.20 -8.47 -9.75
N ASP A 129 -8.49 -8.44 -10.04
CA ASP A 129 -9.12 -7.37 -10.84
C ASP A 129 -9.51 -6.14 -9.99
N GLN A 130 -9.63 -6.31 -8.67
CA GLN A 130 -9.82 -5.24 -7.69
C GLN A 130 -8.52 -4.79 -6.99
N ALA A 131 -7.36 -4.97 -7.61
CA ALA A 131 -6.11 -4.45 -7.08
C ALA A 131 -5.85 -3.02 -7.55
N PHE A 132 -5.24 -2.19 -6.70
CA PHE A 132 -4.73 -0.89 -7.09
C PHE A 132 -3.23 -0.78 -6.77
N HIS A 133 -2.47 -0.13 -7.65
CA HIS A 133 -1.03 0.13 -7.45
C HIS A 133 -0.81 1.56 -6.95
N PHE A 134 -0.34 1.70 -5.71
CA PHE A 134 -0.18 3.03 -5.10
C PHE A 134 0.90 3.86 -5.77
N ILE A 135 1.97 3.22 -6.27
CA ILE A 135 3.04 3.92 -6.99
C ILE A 135 2.50 4.66 -8.21
N ASP A 136 1.55 4.10 -8.96
CA ASP A 136 1.03 4.75 -10.17
C ASP A 136 0.34 6.08 -9.84
N PHE A 137 -0.29 6.16 -8.66
CA PHE A 137 -0.83 7.41 -8.12
C PHE A 137 0.30 8.38 -7.75
N LEU A 138 1.34 7.93 -7.05
CA LEU A 138 2.48 8.76 -6.67
C LEU A 138 3.21 9.36 -7.88
N GLU A 139 3.46 8.54 -8.91
CA GLU A 139 4.05 8.99 -10.17
C GLU A 139 3.16 10.02 -10.89
N LYS A 140 1.84 9.94 -10.72
CA LYS A 140 0.91 10.96 -11.23
C LYS A 140 0.98 12.26 -10.42
N LEU A 141 1.33 12.23 -9.13
CA LEU A 141 1.49 13.44 -8.30
C LEU A 141 2.78 14.20 -8.61
N LYS A 142 3.88 13.51 -8.91
CA LYS A 142 5.20 14.11 -9.18
C LYS A 142 5.18 15.29 -10.15
N PRO A 143 4.57 15.21 -11.36
CA PRO A 143 4.53 16.33 -12.30
C PRO A 143 3.59 17.47 -11.86
N LEU A 144 2.76 17.28 -10.83
CA LEU A 144 1.76 18.24 -10.37
C LEU A 144 2.26 19.12 -9.22
N THR A 145 3.45 18.83 -8.67
CA THR A 145 4.06 19.58 -7.58
C THR A 145 5.35 20.28 -8.02
N SER A 146 5.56 21.49 -7.51
CA SER A 146 6.85 22.18 -7.57
C SER A 146 7.55 22.23 -6.20
N ASN A 147 6.98 21.54 -5.20
CA ASN A 147 7.49 21.50 -3.83
C ASN A 147 8.59 20.43 -3.72
N PHE A 148 9.85 20.86 -3.74
CA PHE A 148 11.01 19.95 -3.74
C PHE A 148 11.08 19.03 -2.51
N PRO A 149 10.90 19.50 -1.26
CA PRO A 149 10.77 18.62 -0.10
C PRO A 149 9.72 17.51 -0.26
N LEU A 150 8.57 17.84 -0.85
CA LEU A 150 7.50 16.87 -1.07
C LEU A 150 7.88 15.82 -2.13
N LEU A 151 8.58 16.22 -3.18
CA LEU A 151 9.13 15.29 -4.17
C LEU A 151 10.11 14.30 -3.53
N MET A 152 10.97 14.78 -2.63
CA MET A 152 11.88 13.91 -1.88
C MET A 152 11.12 12.91 -1.01
N LEU A 153 10.06 13.34 -0.31
CA LEU A 153 9.23 12.43 0.48
C LEU A 153 8.52 11.37 -0.36
N ILE A 154 8.03 11.75 -1.55
CA ILE A 154 7.43 10.79 -2.50
C ILE A 154 8.47 9.76 -2.92
N ASP A 155 9.68 10.19 -3.30
CA ASP A 155 10.75 9.28 -3.74
C ASP A 155 11.25 8.38 -2.60
N ASP A 156 11.44 8.92 -1.40
CA ASP A 156 11.87 8.19 -0.20
C ASP A 156 10.86 7.13 0.26
N ARG A 157 9.60 7.24 -0.18
CA ARG A 157 8.51 6.33 0.18
C ARG A 157 8.03 5.46 -0.99
N ALA A 158 8.41 5.79 -2.23
CA ALA A 158 8.02 5.06 -3.43
C ALA A 158 8.49 3.59 -3.43
N TRP A 159 9.52 3.25 -2.66
CA TRP A 159 10.00 1.87 -2.52
C TRP A 159 8.99 0.93 -1.86
N GLU A 160 7.96 1.45 -1.17
CA GLU A 160 6.99 0.62 -0.46
C GLU A 160 6.15 -0.25 -1.42
N SER A 161 6.17 0.00 -2.75
CA SER A 161 5.60 -0.88 -3.82
C SER A 161 4.21 -1.46 -3.54
N GLU A 162 3.44 -0.72 -2.75
CA GLU A 162 2.28 -1.28 -2.10
C GLU A 162 1.13 -1.39 -3.10
N VAL A 163 0.69 -2.63 -3.31
CA VAL A 163 -0.57 -2.91 -3.98
C VAL A 163 -1.57 -3.28 -2.90
N LEU A 164 -2.72 -2.61 -2.88
CA LEU A 164 -3.82 -3.04 -2.03
C LEU A 164 -4.83 -3.83 -2.86
N ALA A 165 -5.19 -5.00 -2.35
CA ALA A 165 -6.23 -5.84 -2.90
C ALA A 165 -6.93 -6.62 -1.76
N PRO A 166 -8.13 -7.16 -1.97
CA PRO A 166 -8.70 -8.15 -1.07
C PRO A 166 -7.82 -9.40 -0.98
N LEU A 167 -7.71 -9.99 0.22
CA LEU A 167 -7.13 -11.32 0.39
C LEU A 167 -8.27 -12.33 0.38
N THR A 168 -8.49 -12.99 -0.76
CA THR A 168 -9.64 -13.89 -0.96
C THR A 168 -9.32 -15.33 -0.56
N GLU A 169 -10.35 -16.14 -0.33
CA GLU A 169 -10.18 -17.58 -0.08
C GLU A 169 -9.49 -18.31 -1.24
N GLU A 170 -9.76 -17.90 -2.48
CA GLU A 170 -9.12 -18.47 -3.68
C GLU A 170 -7.60 -18.24 -3.67
N MET A 171 -7.15 -17.04 -3.31
CA MET A 171 -5.72 -16.74 -3.15
C MET A 171 -5.07 -17.55 -2.02
N LEU A 172 -5.82 -17.87 -0.96
CA LEU A 172 -5.32 -18.73 0.11
C LEU A 172 -5.18 -20.19 -0.33
N GLN A 173 -6.01 -20.65 -1.27
CA GLN A 173 -5.88 -22.00 -1.83
C GLN A 173 -4.63 -22.15 -2.71
N THR A 174 -4.13 -21.05 -3.28
CA THR A 174 -2.88 -21.03 -4.04
C THR A 174 -1.64 -20.76 -3.18
N ALA A 175 -1.82 -20.53 -1.88
CA ALA A 175 -0.72 -20.26 -0.96
C ALA A 175 0.22 -21.48 -0.85
N GLN A 176 1.51 -21.26 -1.09
CA GLN A 176 2.53 -22.31 -1.01
C GLN A 176 3.52 -22.01 0.12
N PRO A 177 3.91 -23.02 0.92
CA PRO A 177 5.04 -22.86 1.81
C PRO A 177 6.31 -22.66 0.98
N VAL A 178 7.09 -21.62 1.28
CA VAL A 178 8.39 -21.40 0.64
C VAL A 178 9.45 -22.10 1.47
N THR A 179 10.03 -23.14 0.88
CA THR A 179 11.22 -23.81 1.41
C THR A 179 12.32 -23.68 0.37
N ARG A 180 13.31 -22.80 0.60
CA ARG A 180 14.52 -22.79 -0.23
C ARG A 180 15.49 -23.83 0.31
N SER A 181 16.00 -24.67 -0.60
CA SER A 181 17.14 -25.54 -0.32
C SER A 181 18.38 -24.66 -0.17
N HIS A 182 19.03 -24.72 1.00
CA HIS A 182 20.34 -24.13 1.23
C HIS A 182 21.41 -24.81 0.36
#